data_AF-A0A931V579-F1
#
_entry.id   AF-A0A931V579-F1
#
_cell.length_a   1.000
_cell.length_b   1.000
_cell.length_c   1.000
_cell.angle_alpha   90.00
_cell.angle_beta   90.00
_cell.angle_gamma   90.00
#
_symmetry.space_group_name_H-M   'P 1'
#
loop_
_entity.id
_entity.type
_entity.pdbx_description
1 polymer ?
#
loop_
_entity_poly.entity_id
_entity_poly.type
_entity_poly.pdbx_seq_one_letter_code
_entity_poly.pdbx_strand_id
1 'polypeptide(L)'
;MTRGVITFVAAALLGTAPYQCKSNDPERARDETPGEALWLLCGRFAAAGDDDGARRTLDYLIERYPSSREAKRAVEERKAEHPCAGVVEKAKTKASASSS
;
A
#
# COMPACT_ATOMS: atom_id res chain seq x y z
N MET A 1 -61.61 16.78 17.51
CA MET A 1 -61.06 17.97 16.83
C MET A 1 -60.13 18.61 17.84
N THR A 2 -58.81 18.56 17.71
CA THR A 2 -57.98 19.21 16.69
C THR A 2 -56.61 18.53 16.62
N ARG A 3 -56.12 18.38 15.38
CA ARG A 3 -54.84 17.75 15.04
C ARG A 3 -53.71 18.76 15.27
N GLY A 4 -52.56 18.24 15.70
CA GLY A 4 -51.26 18.75 15.25
C GLY A 4 -50.59 19.78 16.16
N VAL A 5 -49.61 19.32 16.94
CA VAL A 5 -48.31 20.02 17.13
C VAL A 5 -47.27 18.93 17.46
N ILE A 6 -46.95 18.07 16.48
CA ILE A 6 -45.72 17.24 16.51
C ILE A 6 -44.87 17.74 15.34
N THR A 7 -44.35 18.95 15.45
CA THR A 7 -43.41 19.48 14.46
C THR A 7 -42.65 20.62 15.12
N PHE A 8 -41.33 20.67 14.91
CA PHE A 8 -40.38 21.71 15.35
C PHE A 8 -39.53 21.49 16.62
N VAL A 9 -38.86 20.34 16.81
CA VAL A 9 -37.57 20.34 17.55
C VAL A 9 -36.56 19.30 17.02
N ALA A 10 -36.58 19.00 15.71
CA ALA A 10 -35.65 18.03 15.12
C ALA A 10 -34.76 18.59 13.99
N ALA A 11 -34.73 19.92 13.82
CA ALA A 11 -34.04 20.56 12.69
C ALA A 11 -32.69 21.23 13.06
N ALA A 12 -32.26 21.19 14.32
CA ALA A 12 -31.05 21.90 14.76
C ALA A 12 -29.79 21.01 14.85
N LEU A 13 -29.89 19.69 14.64
CA LEU A 13 -28.75 18.78 14.76
C LEU A 13 -28.13 18.34 13.42
N LEU A 14 -28.67 18.79 12.27
CA LEU A 14 -28.10 18.47 10.95
C LEU A 14 -27.22 19.59 10.36
N GLY A 15 -27.00 20.69 11.10
CA GLY A 15 -26.35 21.89 10.59
C GLY A 15 -24.84 22.01 10.81
N THR A 16 -24.21 21.08 11.53
CA THR A 16 -22.77 21.15 11.85
C THR A 16 -22.07 19.81 11.64
N ALA A 17 -22.25 19.18 10.49
CA ALA A 17 -21.20 18.29 10.00
C ALA A 17 -20.11 19.21 9.42
N PRO A 18 -18.95 19.36 10.08
CA PRO A 18 -17.91 20.21 9.55
C PRO A 18 -17.55 19.70 8.16
N TYR A 19 -17.18 20.62 7.27
CA TYR A 19 -16.60 20.40 5.94
C TYR A 19 -15.29 19.57 5.96
N GLN A 20 -15.08 18.71 6.96
CA GLN A 20 -14.00 17.74 7.10
C GLN A 20 -14.25 16.42 6.35
N CYS A 21 -15.37 16.26 5.65
CA CYS A 21 -15.41 15.36 4.49
C CYS A 21 -14.63 16.01 3.33
N LYS A 22 -13.34 16.22 3.53
CA LYS A 22 -12.38 16.33 2.42
C LYS A 22 -12.51 14.97 1.73
N SER A 23 -13.06 14.97 0.52
CA SER A 23 -13.18 13.81 -0.35
C SER A 23 -11.81 13.15 -0.50
N ASN A 24 -11.44 12.28 0.46
CA ASN A 24 -10.48 11.23 0.24
C ASN A 24 -11.18 10.29 -0.71
N ASP A 25 -11.06 10.61 -1.99
CA ASP A 25 -11.46 9.74 -3.08
C ASP A 25 -10.72 8.41 -2.83
N PRO A 26 -11.41 7.36 -2.34
CA PRO A 26 -10.74 6.10 -2.01
C PRO A 26 -10.16 5.45 -3.27
N GLU A 27 -10.64 5.84 -4.46
CA GLU A 27 -10.09 5.44 -5.75
C GLU A 27 -8.73 6.08 -6.07
N ARG A 28 -8.29 7.09 -5.30
CA ARG A 28 -6.93 7.66 -5.38
C ARG A 28 -5.95 7.10 -4.36
N ALA A 29 -6.30 6.03 -3.63
CA ALA A 29 -5.28 5.23 -2.96
C ALA A 29 -4.21 4.92 -4.00
N ARG A 30 -2.97 5.36 -3.77
CA ARG A 30 -1.91 5.21 -4.76
C ARG A 30 -1.74 3.73 -5.05
N ASP A 31 -2.21 3.29 -6.22
CA ASP A 31 -2.06 1.91 -6.62
C ASP A 31 -0.60 1.52 -6.55
N GLU A 32 -0.35 0.37 -5.93
CA GLU A 32 0.99 -0.18 -5.88
C GLU A 32 1.44 -0.44 -7.33
N THR A 33 2.61 0.07 -7.69
CA THR A 33 3.16 -0.19 -9.02
C THR A 33 3.54 -1.67 -9.13
N PRO A 34 3.47 -2.29 -10.33
CA PRO A 34 3.90 -3.67 -10.50
C PRO A 34 5.34 -3.94 -10.01
N GLY A 35 6.23 -2.94 -10.16
CA GLY A 35 7.60 -3.02 -9.68
C GLY A 35 7.68 -3.09 -8.15
N GLU A 36 6.91 -2.26 -7.44
CA GLU A 36 6.83 -2.26 -5.97
C GLU A 36 6.24 -3.59 -5.46
N ALA A 37 5.15 -4.06 -6.08
CA ALA A 37 4.51 -5.32 -5.70
C ALA A 37 5.45 -6.54 -5.86
N LEU A 38 6.17 -6.62 -6.98
CA LEU A 38 7.15 -7.69 -7.22
C LEU A 38 8.37 -7.58 -6.29
N TRP A 39 8.80 -6.36 -5.96
CA TRP A 39 9.85 -6.16 -4.96
C TRP A 39 9.42 -6.68 -3.58
N LEU A 40 8.19 -6.39 -3.14
CA LEU A 40 7.64 -6.94 -1.91
C LEU A 40 7.48 -8.45 -1.96
N LEU A 41 7.05 -9.01 -3.10
CA LEU A 41 6.95 -10.46 -3.29
C LEU A 41 8.31 -11.15 -3.13
N CYS A 42 9.38 -10.57 -3.67
CA CYS A 42 10.75 -11.06 -3.44
C CYS A 42 11.07 -11.14 -1.94
N GLY A 43 10.72 -10.09 -1.18
CA GLY A 43 10.88 -10.08 0.27
C GLY A 43 10.12 -11.21 0.96
N ARG A 44 8.90 -11.54 0.52
CA ARG A 44 8.11 -12.63 1.10
C ARG A 44 8.78 -13.99 0.88
N PHE A 45 9.34 -14.24 -0.30
CA PHE A 45 10.11 -15.44 -0.57
C PHE A 45 11.36 -15.52 0.33
N ALA A 46 12.12 -14.43 0.43
CA ALA A 46 13.28 -14.36 1.31
C ALA A 46 12.93 -14.62 2.79
N ALA A 47 11.82 -14.06 3.28
CA ALA A 47 11.34 -14.30 4.65
C ALA A 47 10.88 -15.75 4.89
N ALA A 48 10.51 -16.47 3.83
CA ALA A 48 10.22 -17.90 3.87
C ALA A 48 11.47 -18.78 3.69
N GLY A 49 12.65 -18.20 3.49
CA GLY A 49 13.88 -18.91 3.17
C GLY A 49 13.96 -19.42 1.74
N ASP A 50 13.07 -18.96 0.85
CA ASP A 50 13.06 -19.34 -0.56
C ASP A 50 13.88 -18.35 -1.40
N ASP A 51 15.21 -18.49 -1.33
CA ASP A 51 16.14 -17.64 -2.07
C ASP A 51 16.00 -17.79 -3.59
N ASP A 52 15.61 -18.98 -4.07
CA ASP A 52 15.39 -19.24 -5.49
C ASP A 52 14.11 -18.57 -6.00
N GLY A 53 13.03 -18.59 -5.22
CA GLY A 53 11.81 -17.83 -5.47
C GLY A 53 12.08 -16.32 -5.48
N ALA A 54 12.88 -15.84 -4.54
CA ALA A 54 13.33 -14.45 -4.50
C ALA A 54 14.13 -14.07 -5.77
N ARG A 55 15.13 -14.86 -6.18
CA ARG A 55 15.92 -14.59 -7.41
C ARG A 55 15.05 -14.60 -8.66
N ARG A 56 14.20 -15.60 -8.84
CA ARG A 56 13.28 -15.67 -10.01
C ARG A 56 12.35 -14.46 -10.08
N THR A 57 11.91 -13.96 -8.92
CA THR A 57 11.09 -12.74 -8.85
C THR A 57 11.88 -11.52 -9.31
N LEU A 58 13.15 -11.39 -8.90
CA LEU A 58 14.02 -10.30 -9.35
C LEU A 58 14.32 -10.39 -10.85
N ASP A 59 14.57 -11.59 -11.37
CA ASP A 59 14.81 -11.80 -12.81
C ASP A 59 13.58 -11.38 -13.62
N TYR A 60 12.38 -11.81 -13.22
CA TYR A 60 11.13 -11.40 -13.86
C TYR A 60 10.91 -9.88 -13.78
N LEU A 61 11.21 -9.27 -12.63
CA LEU A 61 11.11 -7.82 -12.44
C LEU A 61 12.02 -7.05 -13.41
N ILE A 62 13.26 -7.52 -13.60
CA ILE A 62 14.24 -6.92 -14.52
C ILE A 62 13.78 -7.07 -15.97
N GLU A 63 13.34 -8.28 -16.34
CA GLU A 63 12.92 -8.58 -17.71
C GLU A 63 11.64 -7.82 -18.10
N ARG A 64 10.62 -7.84 -17.23
CA ARG A 64 9.29 -7.35 -17.56
C ARG A 64 9.12 -5.85 -17.32
N TYR A 65 9.85 -5.30 -16.34
CA TYR A 65 9.73 -3.89 -15.91
C TYR A 65 11.09 -3.18 -15.80
N PRO A 66 11.92 -3.17 -16.87
CA PRO A 66 13.31 -2.68 -16.81
C PRO A 66 13.43 -1.19 -16.45
N SER A 67 12.39 -0.38 -16.70
CA SER A 67 12.36 1.04 -16.38
C SER A 67 11.96 1.35 -14.94
N SER A 68 11.45 0.36 -14.19
CA SER A 68 11.06 0.54 -12.79
C SER A 68 12.26 0.86 -11.91
N ARG A 69 12.02 1.58 -10.82
CA ARG A 69 13.08 1.90 -9.84
C ARG A 69 13.60 0.62 -9.19
N GLU A 70 12.72 -0.34 -8.99
CA GLU A 70 12.95 -1.63 -8.37
C GLU A 70 13.80 -2.52 -9.27
N ALA A 71 13.58 -2.54 -10.59
CA ALA A 71 14.42 -3.29 -11.53
C ALA A 71 15.88 -2.82 -11.49
N LYS A 72 16.14 -1.52 -11.37
CA LYS A 72 17.52 -1.00 -11.24
C LYS A 72 18.22 -1.53 -10.00
N ARG A 73 17.49 -1.70 -8.90
CA ARG A 73 18.01 -2.25 -7.64
C ARG A 73 18.15 -3.77 -7.71
N ALA A 74 17.21 -4.43 -8.38
CA ALA A 74 17.17 -5.89 -8.55
C ALA A 74 18.42 -6.45 -9.23
N VAL A 75 19.06 -5.69 -10.12
CA VAL A 75 20.29 -6.11 -10.81
C VAL A 75 21.42 -6.44 -9.84
N GLU A 76 21.56 -5.66 -8.78
CA GLU A 76 22.57 -5.91 -7.75
C GLU A 76 22.05 -6.87 -6.68
N GLU A 77 20.79 -6.71 -6.25
CA GLU A 77 20.18 -7.54 -5.21
C GLU A 77 20.20 -9.04 -5.58
N ARG A 78 19.97 -9.39 -6.86
CA ARG A 78 19.92 -10.80 -7.29
C ARG A 78 21.25 -11.54 -7.14
N LYS A 79 22.37 -10.81 -6.98
CA LYS A 79 23.72 -11.38 -6.82
C LYS A 79 24.04 -11.74 -5.37
N ALA A 80 23.21 -11.31 -4.42
CA ALA A 80 23.39 -11.63 -3.01
C ALA A 80 23.14 -13.13 -2.77
N GLU A 81 23.81 -13.67 -1.74
CA GLU A 81 23.59 -15.04 -1.29
C GLU A 81 22.14 -15.23 -0.82
N HIS A 82 21.66 -14.29 0.02
CA HIS A 82 20.27 -14.19 0.50
C HIS A 82 19.60 -12.90 -0.02
N PRO A 83 19.05 -12.90 -1.23
CA PRO A 83 18.44 -11.72 -1.83
C PRO A 83 17.17 -11.30 -1.07
N CYS A 84 16.91 -10.01 -1.01
CA CYS A 84 15.70 -9.42 -0.43
C CYS A 84 15.50 -9.64 1.09
N ALA A 85 16.52 -10.13 1.82
CA ALA A 85 16.45 -10.42 3.26
C ALA A 85 16.07 -9.20 4.14
N GLY A 86 16.15 -7.97 3.62
CA GLY A 86 15.75 -6.75 4.33
C GLY A 86 14.48 -6.06 3.83
N VAL A 87 13.78 -6.64 2.84
CA VAL A 87 12.64 -5.95 2.19
C VAL A 87 11.41 -5.91 3.08
N VAL A 88 11.08 -7.03 3.74
CA VAL A 88 9.87 -7.14 4.57
C VAL A 88 10.00 -6.30 5.84
N GLU A 89 11.20 -6.19 6.40
CA GLU A 89 11.48 -5.36 7.57
C GLU A 89 11.35 -3.85 7.25
N LYS A 90 11.80 -3.43 6.05
CA LYS A 90 11.58 -2.07 5.55
C LYS A 90 10.10 -1.80 5.24
N ALA A 91 9.35 -2.80 4.76
CA ALA A 91 7.92 -2.66 4.51
C ALA A 91 7.13 -2.44 5.80
N LYS A 92 7.43 -3.20 6.87
CA LYS A 92 6.81 -3.04 8.19
C LYS A 92 7.06 -1.64 8.77
N THR A 93 8.30 -1.14 8.70
CA THR A 93 8.63 0.19 9.24
C THR A 93 7.94 1.33 8.50
N LYS A 94 7.78 1.23 7.17
CA LYS A 94 7.02 2.21 6.35
C LYS A 94 5.52 2.21 6.70
N ALA A 95 4.94 1.03 6.96
CA ALA A 95 3.54 0.91 7.38
C ALA A 95 3.29 1.59 8.74
N SER A 96 4.21 1.45 9.69
CA SER A 96 4.12 2.08 11.01
C SER A 96 4.30 3.61 10.97
N ALA A 97 5.09 4.13 10.03
CA ALA A 97 5.36 5.58 9.93
C ALA A 97 4.24 6.37 9.22
N SER A 98 3.40 5.71 8.42
CA SER A 98 2.32 6.36 7.66
C SER A 98 1.00 6.52 8.45
N SER A 99 0.98 6.11 9.71
CA SER A 99 -0.18 6.16 10.62
C SER A 99 -0.03 7.15 11.78
N SER A 100 0.99 8.03 11.73
CA SER A 100 1.24 9.13 12.68
C SER A 100 1.10 10.50 12.04
#